data_AF-A0A3N6HAJ4-F1
#
_entry.id   AF-A0A3N6HAJ4-F1
#
_cell.length_a   1.000
_cell.length_b   1.000
_cell.length_c   1.000
_cell.angle_alpha   90.00
_cell.angle_beta   90.00
_cell.angle_gamma   90.00
#
_symmetry.space_group_name_H-M   'P 1'
#
loop_
_entity.id
_entity.type
_entity.pdbx_description
1 polymer ?
#
loop_
_entity_poly.entity_id
_entity_poly.type
_entity_poly.pdbx_seq_one_letter_code
_entity_poly.pdbx_strand_id
1 'polypeptide(L)' 'MRRVGVEPDVTNSAVQVLDKAVGFEVLREIAEPEKDVLLSACTREQFEAATGGDER' A
#
# COMPACT_ATOMS: atom_id res chain seq x y z
N MET A 1 -13.47 -0.91 11.04
CA MET A 1 -12.02 -0.71 10.79
C MET A 1 -11.86 0.31 9.67
N ARG A 2 -10.87 1.20 9.76
CA ARG A 2 -10.58 2.23 8.74
C ARG A 2 -9.25 1.87 8.06
N ARG A 3 -9.15 2.08 6.75
CA ARG A 3 -7.95 1.80 5.95
C ARG A 3 -7.61 2.99 5.06
N VAL A 4 -6.33 3.17 4.77
CA VAL A 4 -5.83 4.10 3.74
C VAL A 4 -5.57 3.30 2.47
N GLY A 5 -5.99 3.84 1.32
CA GLY A 5 -5.76 3.23 0.01
C GLY A 5 -4.81 4.08 -0.83
N VAL A 6 -3.98 3.40 -1.63
CA VAL A 6 -3.11 4.00 -2.65
C VAL A 6 -3.22 3.19 -3.93
N GLU A 7 -2.99 3.85 -5.07
CA GLU A 7 -3.12 3.28 -6.41
C GLU A 7 -1.85 3.57 -7.25
N PRO A 8 -0.67 3.06 -6.84
CA PRO A 8 0.55 3.22 -7.62
C PRO A 8 0.45 2.47 -8.96
N ASP A 9 1.12 3.03 -9.97
CA ASP A 9 1.31 2.40 -11.28
C ASP A 9 1.97 1.01 -11.15
N VAL A 10 1.48 0.01 -11.91
CA VAL A 10 1.98 -1.37 -11.88
C VAL A 10 3.46 -1.48 -12.25
N THR A 11 3.99 -0.54 -13.03
CA THR A 11 5.40 -0.53 -13.45
C THR A 11 6.33 0.15 -12.45
N ASN A 12 5.79 0.86 -11.46
CA ASN A 12 6.59 1.56 -10.44
C ASN A 12 6.97 0.64 -9.27
N SER A 13 7.91 -0.28 -9.53
CA SER A 13 8.38 -1.23 -8.52
C SER A 13 9.04 -0.55 -7.31
N ALA A 14 9.64 0.63 -7.47
CA ALA A 14 10.29 1.34 -6.37
C ALA A 14 9.26 1.78 -5.32
N VAL A 15 8.13 2.35 -5.75
CA VAL A 15 7.03 2.72 -4.85
C VAL A 15 6.40 1.47 -4.23
N GLN A 16 6.20 0.40 -4.99
CA GLN A 16 5.64 -0.85 -4.46
C GLN A 16 6.50 -1.44 -3.33
N VAL A 17 7.83 -1.33 -3.43
CA VAL A 17 8.75 -1.76 -2.36
C VAL A 17 8.57 -0.88 -1.11
N LEU A 18 8.42 0.44 -1.27
CA LEU A 18 8.21 1.36 -0.15
C LEU A 18 6.86 1.13 0.53
N ASP A 19 5.79 0.98 -0.25
CA ASP A 19 4.45 0.72 0.24
C ASP A 19 4.42 -0.57 1.08
N LYS A 20 5.04 -1.64 0.57
CA LYS A 20 5.17 -2.90 1.30
C LYS A 20 5.99 -2.75 2.59
N ALA A 21 7.05 -1.95 2.57
CA ALA A 21 7.89 -1.72 3.73
C ALA A 21 7.15 -1.02 4.88
N VAL A 22 6.12 -0.23 4.59
CA VAL A 22 5.29 0.45 5.60
C VAL A 22 3.94 -0.25 5.85
N GLY A 23 3.78 -1.48 5.37
CA GLY A 23 2.65 -2.34 5.71
C GLY A 23 1.46 -2.30 4.76
N PHE A 24 1.58 -1.68 3.58
CA PHE A 24 0.53 -1.80 2.56
C PHE A 24 0.54 -3.19 1.92
N GLU A 25 -0.67 -3.71 1.69
CA GLU A 25 -0.92 -4.96 1.00
C GLU A 25 -1.66 -4.70 -0.31
N VAL A 26 -1.19 -5.35 -1.39
CA VAL A 26 -1.85 -5.30 -2.69
C VAL A 26 -3.16 -6.08 -2.60
N LEU A 27 -4.27 -5.41 -2.93
CA LEU A 27 -5.59 -6.03 -2.98
C LEU A 27 -5.85 -6.61 -4.37
N ARG A 28 -5.62 -5.83 -5.41
CA ARG A 28 -5.83 -6.21 -6.82
C ARG A 28 -5.26 -5.17 -7.77
N GLU A 29 -5.00 -5.60 -9.00
CA GLU A 29 -4.78 -4.71 -10.13
C GLU A 29 -6.12 -4.15 -10.64
N ILE A 30 -6.09 -2.90 -11.09
CA ILE A 30 -7.22 -2.18 -11.68
C ILE A 30 -6.73 -1.52 -12.97
N ALA A 31 -7.48 -1.73 -14.05
CA ALA A 31 -7.26 -1.01 -15.30
C ALA A 31 -7.89 0.38 -15.22
N GLU A 32 -7.07 1.42 -15.37
CA GLU A 32 -7.51 2.80 -15.56
C GLU A 32 -7.23 3.27 -17.00
N PRO A 33 -7.96 4.26 -17.52
CA PRO A 33 -7.81 4.69 -18.92
C PRO A 33 -6.39 5.16 -19.29
N GLU A 34 -5.59 5.60 -18.31
CA GLU A 34 -4.25 6.14 -18.54
C GLU A 34 -3.13 5.14 -18.21
N LYS A 35 -3.38 4.16 -17.32
CA LYS A 35 -2.41 3.17 -16.84
C LYS A 35 -3.09 2.07 -16.02
N ASP A 36 -2.42 0.94 -15.85
CA ASP A 36 -2.83 -0.05 -14.86
C ASP A 36 -2.23 0.29 -13.49
N VAL A 37 -3.02 0.13 -12.43
CA VAL A 37 -2.63 0.45 -11.05
C VAL A 37 -2.81 -0.73 -10.13
N LEU A 38 -1.99 -0.80 -9.07
CA LEU A 38 -2.15 -1.76 -7.99
C LEU A 38 -2.91 -1.09 -6.83
N LEU A 39 -4.20 -1.42 -6.68
CA LEU A 39 -4.93 -0.99 -5.50
C LEU A 39 -4.35 -1.67 -4.27
N SER A 40 -3.75 -0.88 -3.39
CA SER A 40 -3.13 -1.35 -2.14
C SER A 40 -3.77 -0.65 -0.95
N ALA A 41 -3.80 -1.31 0.20
CA ALA A 41 -4.36 -0.73 1.41
C ALA A 41 -3.55 -1.07 2.66
N CYS A 42 -3.61 -0.18 3.65
CA CYS A 42 -2.98 -0.36 4.96
C CYS A 42 -3.92 0.13 6.05
N THR A 43 -4.08 -0.63 7.14
CA THR A 43 -4.72 -0.14 8.37
C THR A 43 -3.70 0.57 9.25
N ARG A 44 -4.21 1.29 10.25
CA ARG A 44 -3.35 1.95 11.24
C ARG A 44 -2.47 0.94 11.98
N GLU A 45 -3.06 -0.17 12.40
CA GLU A 45 -2.36 -1.22 13.15
C GLU A 45 -1.28 -1.89 12.31
N GLN A 46 -1.53 -2.13 11.01
CA GLN A 46 -0.54 -2.65 10.07
C GLN A 46 0.65 -1.70 9.92
N PHE A 47 0.38 -0.40 9.76
CA PHE A 47 1.41 0.62 9.66
C PHE A 47 2.24 0.73 10.94
N GLU A 48 1.58 0.78 12.10
CA GLU A 48 2.24 0.88 13.41
C GLU A 48 3.13 -0.35 13.67
N ALA A 49 2.66 -1.56 13.32
CA ALA A 49 3.45 -2.77 13.41
C ALA A 49 4.66 -2.79 12.45
N ALA A 50 4.47 -2.33 11.21
CA ALA A 50 5.55 -2.30 10.21
C ALA A 50 6.63 -1.25 10.50
N THR A 51 6.27 -0.15 11.19
CA THR A 51 7.16 0.99 11.45
C THR A 51 7.73 1.04 12.87
N GLY A 52 7.39 0.08 13.73
CA GLY A 52 7.84 0.04 15.14
C GLY A 52 7.13 1.06 16.04
N GLY A 53 5.97 1.57 15.60
CA GLY A 53 5.18 2.55 16.35
C GLY A 53 4.40 1.98 17.54
N ASP A 54 4.35 0.65 17.68
CA ASP A 54 3.62 -0.08 18.74
C ASP A 54 4.40 -0.19 20.07
N GLU A 55 5.68 0.19 20.10
CA GLU A 55 6.51 0.19 21.33
C GLU A 55 6.27 1.41 22.26
N ARG A 56 5.05 1.96 22.32
CA ARG A 56 4.72 3.11 23.20
C ARG A 56 3.83 2.76 24.37
#